data_AF-A0A9D8E9V2-F1
#
_entry.id   AF-A0A9D8E9V2-F1
#
_cell.length_a   1.000
_cell.length_b   1.000
_cell.length_c   1.000
_cell.angle_alpha   90.00
_cell.angle_beta   90.00
_cell.angle_gamma   90.00
#
_symmetry.space_group_name_H-M   'P 1'
#
loop_
_entity.id
_entity.type
_entity.pdbx_description
1 polymer ?
#
loop_
_entity_poly.entity_id
_entity_poly.type
_entity_poly.pdbx_seq_one_letter_code
_entity_poly.pdbx_strand_id
1 'polypeptide(L)'
;MTQERFRLYDNELTPSQARRADRWQKMFIGKFGEPDRHYDLSAVDEECLGPIFGLKNIVRDGAGAPIGDDAVICATVRMGFGHYRIAIAGASCARAMGFTPYWLDLLSIPGITSDVINWWNTGYSRFSRLSQRSRLFNKYVWEPVTTGNPTLPGLSFALNHWAMGWPWRFLKANARDFRMSELFANLHRALPPDTPFLASHMWNCMGAVAGGMTRVVDMVFDNWPMAFQLIEGAKHGIQSPSAYFGFRTMRGFDEKDRILRPVPSEALHYVGHHVDHELVANIEADCAGRLARLAAGEPRRFLLAMGGAGAQRDLFKAVVEHCLPLVASGKAALFVNLGDHRENWEWLEGRLAPARGALHTHFTWEDTRAFADEIRTGTASGIHVFLHD
;
A
#
# COMPACT_ATOMS: atom_id res chain seq x y z
N MET A 1 -8.34 35.95 -8.90
CA MET A 1 -7.31 34.91 -8.74
C MET A 1 -7.24 34.11 -10.03
N THR A 2 -6.19 34.28 -10.82
CA THR A 2 -5.87 33.38 -11.94
C THR A 2 -5.74 31.98 -11.35
N GLN A 3 -6.65 31.06 -11.70
CA GLN A 3 -6.48 29.65 -11.35
C GLN A 3 -5.15 29.20 -11.92
N GLU A 4 -4.16 29.01 -11.05
CA GLU A 4 -2.88 28.46 -11.42
C GLU A 4 -3.15 27.09 -12.07
N ARG A 5 -2.70 26.93 -13.31
CA ARG A 5 -2.96 25.70 -14.06
C ARG A 5 -2.16 24.59 -13.38
N PHE A 6 -2.82 23.46 -13.12
CA PHE A 6 -2.12 22.28 -12.61
C PHE A 6 -0.95 21.93 -13.55
N ARG A 7 0.24 21.84 -12.95
CA ARG A 7 1.51 21.53 -13.60
C ARG A 7 2.22 20.46 -12.77
N LEU A 8 2.87 19.52 -13.45
CA LEU A 8 3.75 18.52 -12.84
C LEU A 8 5.04 18.46 -13.65
N TYR A 9 6.15 18.92 -13.08
CA TYR A 9 7.46 18.96 -13.73
C TYR A 9 7.40 19.62 -15.12
N ASP A 10 6.84 20.83 -15.18
CA ASP A 10 6.61 21.62 -16.40
C ASP A 10 5.68 20.99 -17.45
N ASN A 11 4.98 19.91 -17.10
CA ASN A 11 3.90 19.37 -17.92
C ASN A 11 2.57 19.96 -17.49
N GLU A 12 1.94 20.72 -18.39
CA GLU A 12 0.66 21.39 -18.11
C GLU A 12 -0.53 20.58 -18.63
N LEU A 13 -1.63 20.63 -17.86
CA LEU A 13 -2.92 20.19 -18.35
C LEU A 13 -3.57 21.19 -19.31
N THR A 14 -4.41 20.67 -20.20
CA THR A 14 -5.31 21.53 -20.96
C THR A 14 -6.32 22.21 -20.02
N PRO A 15 -6.84 23.41 -20.35
CA PRO A 15 -7.84 24.08 -19.53
C PRO A 15 -9.10 23.24 -19.26
N SER A 16 -9.48 22.37 -20.21
CA SER A 16 -10.64 21.48 -20.03
C SER A 16 -10.35 20.37 -19.02
N GLN A 17 -9.15 19.80 -19.02
CA GLN A 17 -8.75 18.79 -18.05
C GLN A 17 -8.64 19.41 -16.64
N ALA A 18 -8.00 20.57 -16.51
CA ALA A 18 -7.92 21.28 -15.23
C ALA A 18 -9.30 21.55 -14.62
N ARG A 19 -10.24 22.11 -15.41
CA ARG A 19 -11.63 22.33 -14.94
C ARG A 19 -12.35 21.04 -14.52
N ARG A 20 -12.01 19.89 -15.12
CA ARG A 20 -12.60 18.59 -14.74
C ARG A 20 -12.01 18.09 -13.41
N ALA A 21 -10.71 18.26 -13.18
CA ALA A 21 -10.08 17.96 -11.89
C ALA A 21 -10.64 18.87 -10.78
N ASP A 22 -10.84 20.16 -11.04
CA ASP A 22 -11.46 21.06 -10.06
C ASP A 22 -12.92 20.67 -9.76
N ARG A 23 -13.71 20.29 -10.77
CA ARG A 23 -15.07 19.77 -10.56
C ARG A 23 -15.07 18.47 -9.77
N TRP A 24 -14.05 17.64 -9.95
CA TRP A 24 -13.87 16.39 -9.22
C TRP A 24 -13.67 16.65 -7.71
N GLN A 25 -12.79 17.58 -7.35
CA GLN A 25 -12.61 18.02 -5.96
C GLN A 25 -13.90 18.62 -5.39
N LYS A 26 -14.55 19.53 -6.11
CA LYS A 26 -15.81 20.16 -5.66
C LYS A 26 -16.93 19.16 -5.38
N MET A 27 -16.99 18.06 -6.14
CA MET A 27 -17.94 16.98 -5.88
C MET A 27 -17.72 16.37 -4.49
N PHE A 28 -16.47 16.14 -4.09
CA PHE A 28 -16.17 15.62 -2.75
C PHE A 28 -16.46 16.63 -1.64
N ILE A 29 -16.11 17.90 -1.85
CA ILE A 29 -16.47 18.98 -0.90
C ILE A 29 -17.99 19.02 -0.69
N GLY A 30 -18.76 19.01 -1.77
CA GLY A 30 -20.22 19.02 -1.69
C GLY A 30 -20.82 17.74 -1.08
N LYS A 31 -20.11 16.61 -1.16
CA LYS A 31 -20.58 15.32 -0.66
C LYS A 31 -20.28 15.10 0.83
N PHE A 32 -19.11 15.50 1.30
CA PHE A 32 -18.62 15.18 2.63
C PHE A 32 -18.49 16.40 3.56
N GLY A 33 -18.43 17.62 3.01
CA GLY A 33 -18.24 18.83 3.81
C GLY A 33 -16.85 18.92 4.47
N GLU A 34 -16.61 20.03 5.20
CA GLU A 34 -15.43 20.24 6.06
C GLU A 34 -14.01 20.22 5.42
N PRO A 35 -13.72 20.98 4.34
CA PRO A 35 -12.35 21.13 3.88
C PRO A 35 -11.46 21.90 4.86
N ASP A 36 -12.04 22.70 5.76
CA ASP A 36 -11.35 23.64 6.66
C ASP A 36 -11.24 23.14 8.12
N ARG A 37 -11.38 21.83 8.35
CA ARG A 37 -11.30 21.23 9.69
C ARG A 37 -9.92 21.45 10.32
N HIS A 38 -9.89 21.84 11.59
CA HIS A 38 -8.69 21.86 12.41
C HIS A 38 -8.44 20.48 13.03
N TYR A 39 -7.18 20.03 13.05
CA TYR A 39 -6.77 18.77 13.66
C TYR A 39 -5.86 19.06 14.86
N ASP A 40 -6.22 18.50 16.01
CA ASP A 40 -5.36 18.45 17.18
C ASP A 40 -4.77 17.03 17.27
N LEU A 41 -3.52 16.89 16.80
CA LEU A 41 -2.87 15.59 16.64
C LEU A 41 -1.96 15.30 17.84
N SER A 42 -2.04 14.06 18.29
CA SER A 42 -1.21 13.54 19.37
C SER A 42 -0.82 12.10 19.07
N ALA A 43 0.00 11.49 19.93
CA ALA A 43 0.56 10.18 19.73
C ALA A 43 0.29 9.26 20.92
N VAL A 44 -0.10 8.02 20.61
CA VAL A 44 -0.26 6.93 21.59
C VAL A 44 0.61 5.77 21.18
N ASP A 45 1.03 4.93 22.12
CA ASP A 45 1.80 3.74 21.77
C ASP A 45 0.93 2.80 20.91
N GLU A 46 1.54 2.24 19.86
CA GLU A 46 0.87 1.25 19.01
C GLU A 46 0.97 -0.14 19.66
N GLU A 47 -0.09 -0.94 19.61
CA GLU A 47 -0.22 -2.15 20.42
C GLU A 47 0.67 -3.31 19.94
N CYS A 48 0.72 -3.56 18.63
CA CYS A 48 1.32 -4.77 18.07
C CYS A 48 2.80 -4.61 17.71
N LEU A 49 3.10 -3.54 16.98
CA LEU A 49 4.40 -3.10 16.49
C LEU A 49 5.09 -2.12 17.43
N GLY A 50 4.39 -1.45 18.35
CA GLY A 50 4.99 -0.60 19.38
C GLY A 50 6.07 -1.30 20.20
N PRO A 51 5.82 -2.51 20.75
CA PRO A 51 6.84 -3.29 21.47
C PRO A 51 8.04 -3.72 20.61
N ILE A 52 7.91 -3.72 19.28
CA ILE A 52 8.94 -4.18 18.34
C ILE A 52 9.77 -3.00 17.85
N PHE A 53 9.11 -1.95 17.36
CA PHE A 53 9.75 -0.81 16.69
C PHE A 53 9.74 0.48 17.53
N GLY A 54 9.12 0.50 18.70
CA GLY A 54 8.82 1.74 19.41
C GLY A 54 7.80 2.61 18.68
N LEU A 55 6.96 2.00 17.83
CA LEU A 55 5.98 2.66 16.98
C LEU A 55 4.88 3.33 17.82
N LYS A 56 4.53 4.56 17.43
CA LYS A 56 3.42 5.32 18.01
C LYS A 56 2.36 5.62 16.95
N ASN A 57 1.08 5.46 17.26
CA ASN A 57 -0.02 5.89 16.39
C ASN A 57 -0.23 7.40 16.51
N ILE A 58 -0.30 8.11 15.39
CA ILE A 58 -0.84 9.46 15.33
C ILE A 58 -2.36 9.36 15.39
N VAL A 59 -2.93 9.96 16.42
CA VAL A 59 -4.37 10.03 16.68
C VAL A 59 -4.81 11.48 16.77
N ARG A 60 -6.12 11.70 16.64
CA ARG A 60 -6.73 13.03 16.80
C ARG A 60 -7.31 13.20 18.21
N ASP A 61 -7.76 14.42 18.50
CA ASP A 61 -8.49 14.83 19.70
C ASP A 61 -7.60 14.97 20.96
N GLY A 62 -6.29 15.15 20.79
CA GLY A 62 -5.37 15.64 21.84
C GLY A 62 -5.17 14.74 23.07
N ALA A 63 -5.64 13.49 23.04
CA ALA A 63 -5.61 12.60 24.20
C ALA A 63 -4.26 11.88 24.42
N GLY A 64 -3.28 12.07 23.54
CA GLY A 64 -1.95 11.44 23.59
C GLY A 64 -0.81 12.41 23.90
N ALA A 65 0.43 11.92 23.75
CA ALA A 65 1.64 12.71 23.88
C ALA A 65 1.89 13.57 22.61
N PRO A 66 2.64 14.68 22.70
CA PRO A 66 3.07 15.41 21.51
C PRO A 66 4.00 14.56 20.64
N ILE A 67 4.07 14.90 19.35
CA ILE A 67 5.04 14.30 18.41
C ILE A 67 6.44 14.84 18.76
N GLY A 68 7.41 13.94 18.92
CA GLY A 68 8.78 14.28 19.31
C GLY A 68 9.64 14.84 18.17
N ASP A 69 10.77 15.45 18.52
CA ASP A 69 11.70 16.03 17.55
C ASP A 69 12.49 14.97 16.75
N ASP A 70 12.61 13.76 17.30
CA ASP A 70 13.24 12.59 16.66
C ASP A 70 12.25 11.76 15.83
N ALA A 71 11.07 12.33 15.53
CA ALA A 71 10.01 11.65 14.80
C ALA A 71 10.36 11.38 13.34
N VAL A 72 9.95 10.20 12.85
CA VAL A 72 9.79 9.91 11.42
C VAL A 72 8.37 9.41 11.19
N ILE A 73 7.58 10.15 10.41
CA ILE A 73 6.20 9.80 10.13
C ILE A 73 6.17 8.78 9.00
N CYS A 74 5.66 7.59 9.31
CA CYS A 74 5.41 6.50 8.37
C CYS A 74 3.92 6.47 8.05
N ALA A 75 3.55 7.03 6.90
CA ALA A 75 2.18 7.24 6.50
C ALA A 75 1.68 6.14 5.55
N THR A 76 0.50 5.59 5.85
CA THR A 76 -0.12 4.49 5.10
C THR A 76 -1.61 4.73 4.85
N VAL A 77 -2.20 3.88 4.02
CA VAL A 77 -3.65 3.77 3.84
C VAL A 77 -3.97 2.28 3.90
N ARG A 78 -4.80 1.85 4.86
CA ARG A 78 -5.24 0.44 5.00
C ARG A 78 -6.24 -0.01 3.92
N MET A 79 -5.89 0.18 2.65
CA MET A 79 -6.61 -0.34 1.47
C MET A 79 -6.06 -1.68 0.97
N GLY A 80 -5.21 -2.34 1.77
CA GLY A 80 -4.62 -3.65 1.51
C GLY A 80 -3.27 -3.83 2.20
N PHE A 81 -2.80 -5.08 2.30
CA PHE A 81 -1.56 -5.43 3.00
C PHE A 81 -0.29 -4.81 2.38
N GLY A 82 -0.31 -4.46 1.09
CA GLY A 82 0.86 -3.95 0.37
C GLY A 82 1.40 -2.62 0.93
N HIS A 83 0.53 -1.62 1.07
CA HIS A 83 0.90 -0.30 1.60
C HIS A 83 1.31 -0.38 3.08
N TYR A 84 0.63 -1.23 3.84
CA TYR A 84 0.95 -1.47 5.24
C TYR A 84 2.36 -2.03 5.40
N ARG A 85 2.72 -3.09 4.65
CA ARG A 85 4.06 -3.68 4.65
C ARG A 85 5.16 -2.67 4.33
N ILE A 86 4.92 -1.80 3.34
CA ILE A 86 5.91 -0.79 2.92
C ILE A 86 6.10 0.26 4.02
N ALA A 87 5.02 0.68 4.68
CA ALA A 87 5.14 1.58 5.81
C ALA A 87 5.87 0.92 7.00
N ILE A 88 5.72 -0.40 7.21
CA ILE A 88 6.47 -1.14 8.25
C ILE A 88 7.96 -1.09 7.94
N ALA A 89 8.36 -1.29 6.68
CA ALA A 89 9.75 -1.16 6.27
C ALA A 89 10.34 0.22 6.62
N GLY A 90 9.55 1.29 6.42
CA GLY A 90 9.89 2.65 6.84
C GLY A 90 10.07 2.78 8.36
N ALA A 91 9.12 2.24 9.13
CA ALA A 91 9.16 2.31 10.60
C ALA A 91 10.33 1.51 11.20
N SER A 92 10.55 0.30 10.69
CA SER A 92 11.68 -0.56 11.03
C SER A 92 13.03 0.14 10.77
N CYS A 93 13.18 0.74 9.59
CA CYS A 93 14.41 1.46 9.24
C CYS A 93 14.61 2.71 10.12
N ALA A 94 13.56 3.50 10.36
CA ALA A 94 13.62 4.65 11.26
C ALA A 94 14.11 4.24 12.65
N ARG A 95 13.55 3.16 13.20
CA ARG A 95 13.96 2.59 14.49
C ARG A 95 15.43 2.17 14.49
N ALA A 96 15.87 1.43 13.47
CA ALA A 96 17.25 0.98 13.34
C ALA A 96 18.26 2.15 13.27
N MET A 97 17.82 3.29 12.73
CA MET A 97 18.60 4.53 12.67
C MET A 97 18.54 5.37 13.96
N GLY A 98 17.79 4.94 14.98
CA GLY A 98 17.67 5.63 16.26
C GLY A 98 16.58 6.70 16.30
N PHE A 99 15.70 6.78 15.31
CA PHE A 99 14.52 7.65 15.31
C PHE A 99 13.32 6.94 15.92
N THR A 100 12.32 7.73 16.33
CA THR A 100 11.03 7.21 16.77
C THR A 100 10.05 7.19 15.59
N PRO A 101 9.58 6.02 15.13
CA PRO A 101 8.60 5.96 14.06
C PRO A 101 7.19 6.33 14.56
N TYR A 102 6.47 7.11 13.77
CA TYR A 102 5.08 7.51 14.02
C TYR A 102 4.18 7.04 12.88
N TRP A 103 3.12 6.32 13.18
CA TRP A 103 2.18 5.77 12.23
C TRP A 103 1.08 6.77 11.90
N LEU A 104 0.97 7.17 10.64
CA LEU A 104 -0.17 7.95 10.14
C LEU A 104 -0.99 7.10 9.18
N ASP A 105 -2.09 6.52 9.66
CA ASP A 105 -3.05 5.85 8.78
C ASP A 105 -4.25 6.76 8.50
N LEU A 106 -4.39 7.17 7.24
CA LEU A 106 -5.46 8.08 6.83
C LEU A 106 -6.87 7.53 7.06
N LEU A 107 -7.03 6.21 7.11
CA LEU A 107 -8.32 5.57 7.40
C LEU A 107 -8.63 5.52 8.90
N SER A 108 -7.63 5.68 9.77
CA SER A 108 -7.80 5.68 11.22
C SER A 108 -8.20 7.03 11.79
N ILE A 109 -8.05 8.12 11.01
CA ILE A 109 -8.37 9.48 11.45
C ILE A 109 -9.67 9.92 10.76
N PRO A 110 -10.81 9.93 11.49
CA PRO A 110 -12.09 10.24 10.86
C PRO A 110 -12.15 11.70 10.37
N GLY A 111 -12.69 11.88 9.16
CA GLY A 111 -12.94 13.17 8.53
C GLY A 111 -13.01 13.04 7.00
N ILE A 112 -12.94 14.18 6.30
CA ILE A 112 -13.00 14.21 4.83
C ILE A 112 -11.95 13.30 4.18
N THR A 113 -10.79 13.15 4.81
CA THR A 113 -9.73 12.23 4.39
C THR A 113 -10.22 10.78 4.31
N SER A 114 -10.70 10.22 5.44
CA SER A 114 -11.21 8.84 5.47
C SER A 114 -12.43 8.65 4.58
N ASP A 115 -13.32 9.65 4.51
CA ASP A 115 -14.57 9.56 3.74
C ASP A 115 -14.33 9.47 2.23
N VAL A 116 -13.42 10.31 1.71
CA VAL A 116 -13.05 10.30 0.29
C VAL A 116 -12.36 8.99 -0.08
N ILE A 117 -11.43 8.52 0.77
CA ILE A 117 -10.72 7.25 0.57
C ILE A 117 -11.72 6.09 0.56
N ASN A 118 -12.65 6.04 1.52
CA ASN A 118 -13.67 4.99 1.60
C ASN A 118 -14.61 5.00 0.37
N TRP A 119 -14.98 6.17 -0.12
CA TRP A 119 -15.77 6.30 -1.34
C TRP A 119 -15.03 5.76 -2.56
N TRP A 120 -13.76 6.11 -2.72
CA TRP A 120 -12.93 5.64 -3.83
C TRP A 120 -12.70 4.12 -3.74
N ASN A 121 -12.39 3.60 -2.55
CA ASN A 121 -12.19 2.17 -2.32
C ASN A 121 -13.47 1.37 -2.61
N THR A 122 -14.64 1.88 -2.23
CA THR A 122 -15.94 1.27 -2.55
C THR A 122 -16.15 1.19 -4.06
N GLY A 123 -15.82 2.26 -4.80
CA GLY A 123 -15.85 2.29 -6.26
C GLY A 123 -14.90 1.26 -6.87
N TYR A 124 -13.63 1.28 -6.46
CA TYR A 124 -12.59 0.36 -6.92
C TYR A 124 -13.00 -1.11 -6.69
N SER A 125 -13.46 -1.47 -5.48
CA SER A 125 -13.89 -2.83 -5.14
C SER A 125 -15.05 -3.32 -6.01
N ARG A 126 -16.00 -2.45 -6.37
CA ARG A 126 -17.09 -2.81 -7.30
C ARG A 126 -16.55 -3.16 -8.68
N PHE A 127 -15.66 -2.34 -9.24
CA PHE A 127 -15.08 -2.60 -10.57
C PHE A 127 -14.09 -3.76 -10.56
N SER A 128 -13.32 -3.96 -9.49
CA SER A 128 -12.44 -5.11 -9.32
C SER A 128 -13.21 -6.43 -9.23
N ARG A 129 -14.40 -6.46 -8.62
CA ARG A 129 -15.25 -7.65 -8.65
C ARG A 129 -15.84 -7.92 -10.04
N LEU A 130 -16.12 -6.86 -10.81
CA LEU A 130 -16.56 -6.99 -12.20
C LEU A 130 -15.43 -7.51 -13.10
N SER A 131 -14.19 -7.05 -12.90
CA SER A 131 -13.02 -7.50 -13.67
C SER A 131 -12.74 -8.99 -13.51
N GLN A 132 -13.01 -9.54 -12.32
CA GLN A 132 -12.89 -10.98 -12.07
C GLN A 132 -13.90 -11.83 -12.85
N ARG A 133 -15.02 -11.23 -13.29
CA ARG A 133 -16.14 -11.95 -13.92
C ARG A 133 -16.24 -11.72 -15.43
N SER A 134 -15.56 -10.71 -15.97
CA SER A 134 -15.75 -10.29 -17.36
C SER A 134 -14.45 -9.99 -18.10
N ARG A 135 -14.09 -10.88 -19.03
CA ARG A 135 -12.95 -10.69 -19.94
C ARG A 135 -13.15 -9.50 -20.89
N LEU A 136 -14.38 -9.24 -21.32
CA LEU A 136 -14.69 -8.11 -22.19
C LEU A 136 -14.54 -6.77 -21.45
N PHE A 137 -14.99 -6.70 -20.20
CA PHE A 137 -14.75 -5.54 -19.34
C PHE A 137 -13.26 -5.32 -19.15
N ASN A 138 -12.48 -6.39 -18.94
CA ASN A 138 -11.03 -6.29 -18.81
C ASN A 138 -10.39 -5.66 -20.04
N LYS A 139 -10.64 -6.27 -21.20
CA LYS A 139 -10.07 -5.83 -22.47
C LYS A 139 -10.43 -4.39 -22.84
N TYR A 140 -11.68 -3.98 -22.63
CA TYR A 140 -12.18 -2.72 -23.19
C TYR A 140 -12.28 -1.56 -22.19
N VAL A 141 -12.26 -1.83 -20.89
CA VAL A 141 -12.43 -0.81 -19.84
C VAL A 141 -11.34 -0.91 -18.78
N TRP A 142 -11.20 -2.04 -18.10
CA TRP A 142 -10.29 -2.15 -16.94
C TRP A 142 -8.82 -1.99 -17.33
N GLU A 143 -8.32 -2.77 -18.29
CA GLU A 143 -6.93 -2.68 -18.74
C GLU A 143 -6.63 -1.31 -19.36
N PRO A 144 -7.46 -0.72 -20.25
CA PRO A 144 -7.26 0.63 -20.74
C PRO A 144 -7.16 1.70 -19.65
N VAL A 145 -8.01 1.63 -18.61
CA VAL A 145 -7.98 2.57 -17.48
C VAL A 145 -6.75 2.34 -16.60
N THR A 146 -6.38 1.10 -16.30
CA THR A 146 -5.25 0.83 -15.39
C THR A 146 -3.90 1.00 -16.06
N THR A 147 -3.79 0.72 -17.37
CA THR A 147 -2.52 0.74 -18.10
C THR A 147 -2.32 2.01 -18.93
N GLY A 148 -3.40 2.65 -19.40
CA GLY A 148 -3.32 3.69 -20.44
C GLY A 148 -3.31 3.15 -21.87
N ASN A 149 -3.45 1.84 -22.05
CA ASN A 149 -3.52 1.25 -23.38
C ASN A 149 -4.80 1.70 -24.13
N PRO A 150 -4.73 1.88 -25.46
CA PRO A 150 -5.91 2.21 -26.25
C PRO A 150 -7.00 1.15 -26.16
N THR A 151 -8.25 1.61 -26.29
CA THR A 151 -9.45 0.78 -26.47
C THR A 151 -10.20 1.25 -27.71
N LEU A 152 -11.42 0.74 -27.93
CA LEU A 152 -12.30 1.16 -29.02
C LEU A 152 -12.44 2.69 -29.06
N PRO A 153 -12.40 3.36 -30.23
CA PRO A 153 -12.35 4.82 -30.32
C PRO A 153 -13.43 5.55 -29.49
N GLY A 154 -14.68 5.07 -29.54
CA GLY A 154 -15.79 5.65 -28.76
C GLY A 154 -15.62 5.46 -27.25
N LEU A 155 -15.14 4.29 -26.82
CA LEU A 155 -14.85 4.02 -25.40
C LEU A 155 -13.65 4.84 -24.93
N SER A 156 -12.62 4.97 -25.75
CA SER A 156 -11.45 5.79 -25.44
C SER A 156 -11.86 7.25 -25.24
N PHE A 157 -12.69 7.79 -26.14
CA PHE A 157 -13.25 9.13 -25.97
C PHE A 157 -14.01 9.26 -24.64
N ALA A 158 -14.91 8.33 -24.34
CA ALA A 158 -15.70 8.35 -23.11
C ALA A 158 -14.82 8.29 -21.85
N LEU A 159 -13.91 7.32 -21.76
CA LEU A 159 -12.98 7.15 -20.64
C LEU A 159 -12.11 8.40 -20.44
N ASN A 160 -11.60 8.98 -21.52
CA ASN A 160 -10.78 10.17 -21.47
C ASN A 160 -11.58 11.46 -21.22
N HIS A 161 -12.92 11.42 -21.34
CA HIS A 161 -13.80 12.55 -21.06
C HIS A 161 -14.13 12.69 -19.56
N TRP A 162 -14.38 11.58 -18.86
CA TRP A 162 -14.79 11.57 -17.44
C TRP A 162 -13.61 11.35 -16.51
N ALA A 163 -13.46 12.17 -15.47
CA ALA A 163 -12.30 12.10 -14.57
C ALA A 163 -12.10 10.71 -13.93
N MET A 164 -13.18 10.03 -13.56
CA MET A 164 -13.13 8.65 -13.04
C MET A 164 -12.56 7.65 -14.06
N GLY A 165 -12.80 7.86 -15.36
CA GLY A 165 -12.32 6.99 -16.44
C GLY A 165 -10.93 7.33 -16.95
N TRP A 166 -10.28 8.38 -16.41
CA TRP A 166 -8.95 8.75 -16.85
C TRP A 166 -7.92 7.67 -16.54
N PRO A 167 -7.14 7.24 -17.54
CA PRO A 167 -6.15 6.21 -17.31
C PRO A 167 -5.11 6.62 -16.28
N TRP A 168 -4.79 5.69 -15.39
CA TRP A 168 -3.88 5.87 -14.26
C TRP A 168 -2.48 6.31 -14.68
N ARG A 169 -2.05 5.86 -15.85
CA ARG A 169 -0.78 6.24 -16.46
C ARG A 169 -0.74 7.70 -16.92
N PHE A 170 -1.87 8.36 -17.14
CA PHE A 170 -1.89 9.69 -17.75
C PHE A 170 -1.78 10.82 -16.74
N LEU A 171 -1.08 11.89 -17.12
CA LEU A 171 -0.88 13.11 -16.31
C LEU A 171 -2.17 13.67 -15.70
N LYS A 172 -3.29 13.61 -16.42
CA LYS A 172 -4.58 14.09 -15.93
C LYS A 172 -5.13 13.27 -14.75
N ALA A 173 -4.83 11.97 -14.67
CA ALA A 173 -5.19 11.16 -13.51
C ALA A 173 -4.44 11.63 -12.27
N ASN A 174 -3.16 11.95 -12.40
CA ASN A 174 -2.39 12.58 -11.32
C ASN A 174 -3.09 13.86 -10.82
N ALA A 175 -3.45 14.78 -11.71
CA ALA A 175 -4.12 16.01 -11.32
C ALA A 175 -5.48 15.78 -10.64
N ARG A 176 -6.24 14.78 -11.08
CA ARG A 176 -7.50 14.38 -10.42
C ARG A 176 -7.22 13.96 -8.97
N ASP A 177 -6.23 13.10 -8.79
CA ASP A 177 -5.90 12.54 -7.49
C ASP A 177 -5.26 13.60 -6.57
N PHE A 178 -4.38 14.46 -7.10
CA PHE A 178 -3.77 15.56 -6.35
C PHE A 178 -4.80 16.60 -5.91
N ARG A 179 -5.69 17.06 -6.81
CA ARG A 179 -6.79 17.98 -6.45
C ARG A 179 -7.71 17.37 -5.38
N MET A 180 -7.92 16.07 -5.43
CA MET A 180 -8.65 15.39 -4.38
C MET A 180 -7.86 15.40 -3.05
N SER A 181 -6.57 15.07 -3.08
CA SER A 181 -5.72 15.00 -1.89
C SER A 181 -5.39 16.37 -1.26
N GLU A 182 -5.59 17.48 -1.96
CA GLU A 182 -5.60 18.82 -1.35
C GLU A 182 -6.61 18.93 -0.19
N LEU A 183 -7.68 18.13 -0.20
CA LEU A 183 -8.64 18.04 0.91
C LEU A 183 -8.03 17.44 2.18
N PHE A 184 -6.88 16.78 2.07
CA PHE A 184 -6.17 16.16 3.19
C PHE A 184 -5.12 17.11 3.78
N ALA A 185 -4.94 18.30 3.20
CA ALA A 185 -3.88 19.23 3.55
C ALA A 185 -3.96 19.70 5.01
N ASN A 186 -5.16 19.89 5.57
CA ASN A 186 -5.31 20.37 6.95
C ASN A 186 -4.82 19.36 7.97
N LEU A 187 -5.03 18.06 7.72
CA LEU A 187 -4.49 16.99 8.56
C LEU A 187 -2.97 17.10 8.64
N HIS A 188 -2.32 17.33 7.50
CA HIS A 188 -0.87 17.42 7.43
C HIS A 188 -0.33 18.75 7.94
N ARG A 189 -1.08 19.86 7.84
CA ARG A 189 -0.75 21.16 8.44
C ARG A 189 -0.69 21.12 9.97
N ALA A 190 -1.36 20.16 10.60
CA ALA A 190 -1.28 19.94 12.05
C ALA A 190 0.00 19.20 12.48
N LEU A 191 0.81 18.73 11.53
CA LEU A 191 2.12 18.13 11.79
C LEU A 191 3.23 19.17 11.63
N PRO A 192 4.37 19.04 12.33
CA PRO A 192 5.52 19.90 12.07
C PRO A 192 6.01 19.73 10.63
N PRO A 193 6.18 20.83 9.86
CA PRO A 193 6.38 20.76 8.40
C PRO A 193 7.71 20.10 8.00
N ASP A 194 8.72 20.18 8.86
CA ASP A 194 10.05 19.65 8.63
C ASP A 194 10.26 18.25 9.24
N THR A 195 9.22 17.61 9.77
CA THR A 195 9.32 16.20 10.21
C THR A 195 9.50 15.30 8.98
N PRO A 196 10.52 14.42 8.95
CA PRO A 196 10.66 13.43 7.88
C PRO A 196 9.38 12.59 7.70
N PHE A 197 8.89 12.51 6.47
CA PHE A 197 7.63 11.85 6.15
C PHE A 197 7.83 10.81 5.04
N LEU A 198 7.60 9.54 5.37
CA LEU A 198 7.66 8.39 4.48
C LEU A 198 6.24 7.96 4.10
N ALA A 199 5.85 8.17 2.86
CA ALA A 199 4.54 7.81 2.34
C ALA A 199 4.60 6.44 1.64
N SER A 200 3.80 5.46 2.07
CA SER A 200 3.64 4.18 1.35
C SER A 200 2.54 4.19 0.29
N HIS A 201 1.88 5.33 0.11
CA HIS A 201 0.75 5.52 -0.80
C HIS A 201 0.74 6.96 -1.32
N MET A 202 0.44 7.15 -2.62
CA MET A 202 0.52 8.48 -3.26
C MET A 202 -0.37 9.54 -2.60
N TRP A 203 -1.56 9.16 -2.13
CA TRP A 203 -2.46 10.10 -1.44
C TRP A 203 -1.89 10.65 -0.12
N ASN A 204 -1.07 9.86 0.60
CA ASN A 204 -0.32 10.38 1.76
C ASN A 204 0.67 11.44 1.30
N CYS A 205 1.45 11.13 0.27
CA CYS A 205 2.45 12.03 -0.27
C CYS A 205 1.81 13.34 -0.80
N MET A 206 0.75 13.24 -1.59
CA MET A 206 0.01 14.38 -2.13
C MET A 206 -0.60 15.23 -1.02
N GLY A 207 -1.21 14.60 0.00
CA GLY A 207 -1.76 15.29 1.16
C GLY A 207 -0.69 16.03 1.98
N ALA A 208 0.46 15.38 2.20
CA ALA A 208 1.61 15.95 2.91
C ALA A 208 2.17 17.18 2.18
N VAL A 209 2.43 17.06 0.87
CA VAL A 209 2.93 18.18 0.05
C VAL A 209 1.90 19.31 -0.01
N ALA A 210 0.62 19.01 -0.24
CA ALA A 210 -0.45 20.02 -0.23
C ALA A 210 -0.62 20.68 1.15
N GLY A 211 -0.30 19.95 2.22
CA GLY A 211 -0.25 20.43 3.60
C GLY A 211 1.00 21.23 3.96
N GLY A 212 1.96 21.38 3.05
CA GLY A 212 3.17 22.18 3.27
C GLY A 212 4.32 21.43 3.96
N MET A 213 4.28 20.09 4.02
CA MET A 213 5.42 19.32 4.51
C MET A 213 6.59 19.40 3.52
N THR A 214 7.82 19.53 4.03
CA THR A 214 9.01 19.85 3.21
C THR A 214 9.95 18.66 3.03
N ARG A 215 9.83 17.61 3.86
CA ARG A 215 10.71 16.42 3.88
C ARG A 215 9.95 15.15 3.55
N VAL A 216 9.27 15.17 2.40
CA VAL A 216 8.38 14.07 1.97
C VAL A 216 9.11 13.11 1.03
N VAL A 217 9.02 11.82 1.33
CA VAL A 217 9.48 10.72 0.48
C VAL A 217 8.29 9.84 0.09
N ASP A 218 8.05 9.70 -1.21
CA ASP A 218 7.10 8.71 -1.75
C ASP A 218 7.82 7.38 -2.00
N MET A 219 7.40 6.33 -1.29
CA MET A 219 7.94 4.97 -1.44
C MET A 219 7.20 4.25 -2.56
N VAL A 220 7.61 4.50 -3.80
CA VAL A 220 6.96 3.94 -5.00
C VAL A 220 7.36 2.49 -5.19
N PHE A 221 6.39 1.59 -5.12
CA PHE A 221 6.59 0.14 -5.15
C PHE A 221 6.09 -0.55 -6.42
N ASP A 222 5.28 0.13 -7.24
CA ASP A 222 4.72 -0.48 -8.45
C ASP A 222 5.78 -0.70 -9.54
N ASN A 223 5.52 -1.72 -10.35
CA ASN A 223 6.32 -2.01 -11.55
C ASN A 223 5.82 -1.23 -12.77
N TRP A 224 4.54 -0.87 -12.79
CA TRP A 224 3.95 -0.10 -13.88
C TRP A 224 4.00 1.39 -13.55
N PRO A 225 4.68 2.22 -14.36
CA PRO A 225 4.79 3.65 -14.09
C PRO A 225 3.43 4.33 -14.28
N MET A 226 2.83 4.81 -13.18
CA MET A 226 1.55 5.52 -13.19
C MET A 226 1.74 6.99 -12.81
N ALA A 227 1.09 7.91 -13.53
CA ALA A 227 1.29 9.34 -13.31
C ALA A 227 0.93 9.75 -11.88
N PHE A 228 -0.10 9.15 -11.27
CA PHE A 228 -0.52 9.50 -9.91
C PHE A 228 0.55 9.22 -8.83
N GLN A 229 1.64 8.54 -9.17
CA GLN A 229 2.77 8.27 -8.26
C GLN A 229 3.84 9.36 -8.32
N LEU A 230 3.60 10.45 -9.05
CA LEU A 230 4.52 11.57 -9.18
C LEU A 230 3.97 12.79 -8.44
N ILE A 231 4.72 13.29 -7.46
CA ILE A 231 4.30 14.39 -6.60
C ILE A 231 5.45 15.41 -6.57
N GLU A 232 5.28 16.52 -7.29
CA GLU A 232 6.24 17.61 -7.25
C GLU A 232 6.31 18.20 -5.83
N GLY A 233 7.52 18.32 -5.27
CA GLY A 233 7.74 18.63 -3.85
C GLY A 233 8.16 17.43 -3.00
N ALA A 234 8.04 16.20 -3.51
CA ALA A 234 8.53 14.99 -2.85
C ALA A 234 9.74 14.37 -3.56
N LYS A 235 10.53 13.60 -2.81
CA LYS A 235 11.52 12.65 -3.37
C LYS A 235 10.85 11.30 -3.57
N HIS A 236 11.11 10.64 -4.69
CA HIS A 236 10.48 9.36 -5.00
C HIS A 236 11.53 8.25 -4.90
N GLY A 237 11.36 7.38 -3.90
CA GLY A 237 12.13 6.15 -3.76
C GLY A 237 11.52 5.08 -4.65
N ILE A 238 12.05 4.92 -5.86
CA ILE A 238 11.53 4.02 -6.88
C ILE A 238 12.09 2.61 -6.69
N GLN A 239 11.19 1.64 -6.53
CA GLN A 239 11.56 0.25 -6.32
C GLN A 239 11.99 -0.49 -7.59
N SER A 240 11.33 -0.23 -8.72
CA SER A 240 11.48 -1.05 -9.92
C SER A 240 12.23 -0.31 -11.03
N PRO A 241 13.08 -1.02 -11.81
CA PRO A 241 13.69 -0.43 -13.00
C PRO A 241 12.66 0.10 -14.00
N SER A 242 11.56 -0.63 -14.19
CA SER A 242 10.50 -0.27 -15.14
C SER A 242 9.80 1.04 -14.77
N ALA A 243 9.49 1.25 -13.48
CA ALA A 243 8.94 2.51 -13.03
C ALA A 243 9.98 3.63 -13.14
N TYR A 244 11.23 3.39 -12.73
CA TYR A 244 12.29 4.39 -12.77
C TYR A 244 12.52 4.90 -14.20
N PHE A 245 12.75 4.01 -15.16
CA PHE A 245 12.90 4.41 -16.56
C PHE A 245 11.60 4.98 -17.15
N GLY A 246 10.44 4.49 -16.71
CA GLY A 246 9.14 5.04 -17.08
C GLY A 246 9.02 6.52 -16.74
N PHE A 247 9.32 6.91 -15.50
CA PHE A 247 9.27 8.29 -15.04
C PHE A 247 10.44 9.16 -15.55
N ARG A 248 11.61 8.56 -15.80
CA ARG A 248 12.73 9.29 -16.43
C ARG A 248 12.47 9.62 -17.90
N THR A 249 11.66 8.83 -18.59
CA THR A 249 11.35 9.04 -20.01
C THR A 249 10.01 9.73 -20.25
N MET A 250 9.07 9.58 -19.32
CA MET A 250 7.70 10.13 -19.40
C MET A 250 6.97 9.80 -20.72
N ARG A 251 7.28 8.64 -21.31
CA ARG A 251 6.60 8.12 -22.50
C ARG A 251 5.28 7.43 -22.13
N GLY A 252 4.21 7.71 -22.87
CA GLY A 252 2.89 7.10 -22.67
C GLY A 252 2.07 7.70 -21.52
N PHE A 253 2.46 8.89 -21.03
CA PHE A 253 1.75 9.62 -19.98
C PHE A 253 0.74 10.65 -20.51
N ASP A 254 0.57 10.72 -21.83
CA ASP A 254 -0.34 11.63 -22.52
C ASP A 254 -1.35 10.85 -23.38
N GLU A 255 -2.59 11.33 -23.43
CA GLU A 255 -3.67 10.67 -24.17
C GLU A 255 -3.45 10.64 -25.70
N LYS A 256 -2.55 11.49 -26.22
CA LYS A 256 -2.19 11.56 -27.64
C LYS A 256 -0.81 10.98 -27.90
N ASP A 257 -0.28 10.18 -26.97
CA ASP A 257 1.05 9.56 -27.02
C ASP A 257 2.20 10.56 -27.20
N ARG A 258 2.00 11.81 -26.76
CA ARG A 258 3.09 12.78 -26.69
C ARG A 258 4.04 12.37 -25.56
N ILE A 259 5.33 12.47 -25.82
CA ILE A 259 6.35 12.32 -24.78
C ILE A 259 6.32 13.60 -23.94
N LEU A 260 6.07 13.43 -22.64
CA LEU A 260 6.07 14.54 -21.69
C LEU A 260 7.50 14.87 -21.24
N ARG A 261 7.69 16.04 -20.64
CA ARG A 261 8.99 16.43 -20.06
C ARG A 261 9.39 15.43 -18.99
N PRO A 262 10.66 14.98 -18.99
CA PRO A 262 11.14 13.99 -18.03
C PRO A 262 11.08 14.52 -16.61
N VAL A 263 10.85 13.62 -15.65
CA VAL A 263 10.91 13.99 -14.23
C VAL A 263 12.36 14.33 -13.85
N PRO A 264 12.61 15.40 -13.09
CA PRO A 264 13.95 15.82 -12.69
C PRO A 264 14.71 14.73 -11.91
N SER A 265 16.04 14.70 -12.05
CA SER A 265 16.88 13.66 -11.43
C SER A 265 16.90 13.73 -9.91
N GLU A 266 16.79 14.92 -9.35
CA GLU A 266 16.75 15.18 -7.92
C GLU A 266 15.45 14.69 -7.26
N ALA A 267 14.38 14.53 -8.05
CA ALA A 267 13.09 14.04 -7.59
C ALA A 267 12.97 12.52 -7.65
N LEU A 268 13.81 11.81 -8.42
CA LEU A 268 13.73 10.35 -8.63
C LEU A 268 15.00 9.62 -8.19
N HIS A 269 14.83 8.69 -7.26
CA HIS A 269 15.91 7.88 -6.71
C HIS A 269 15.59 6.41 -6.93
N TYR A 270 16.41 5.68 -7.68
CA TYR A 270 16.27 4.23 -7.78
C TYR A 270 16.87 3.57 -6.54
N VAL A 271 16.01 3.06 -5.66
CA VAL A 271 16.40 2.57 -4.32
C VAL A 271 16.24 1.07 -4.14
N GLY A 272 15.62 0.37 -5.10
CA GLY A 272 15.33 -1.05 -4.98
C GLY A 272 14.20 -1.34 -3.99
N HIS A 273 14.17 -2.54 -3.43
CA HIS A 273 13.03 -3.00 -2.64
C HIS A 273 12.89 -2.26 -1.30
N HIS A 274 11.66 -1.86 -0.98
CA HIS A 274 11.29 -1.37 0.35
C HIS A 274 11.11 -2.59 1.28
N VAL A 275 12.10 -2.82 2.13
CA VAL A 275 12.23 -4.00 2.99
C VAL A 275 12.66 -3.57 4.40
N ASP A 276 12.07 -4.22 5.40
CA ASP A 276 12.35 -4.04 6.82
C ASP A 276 13.84 -4.27 7.13
N HIS A 277 14.38 -3.46 8.03
CA HIS A 277 15.77 -3.55 8.47
C HIS A 277 16.11 -4.93 9.02
N GLU A 278 15.22 -5.54 9.81
CA GLU A 278 15.45 -6.84 10.42
C GLU A 278 15.63 -7.94 9.37
N LEU A 279 14.88 -7.88 8.27
CA LEU A 279 15.02 -8.85 7.17
C LEU A 279 16.37 -8.68 6.44
N VAL A 280 16.80 -7.44 6.25
CA VAL A 280 18.07 -7.13 5.58
C VAL A 280 19.26 -7.49 6.48
N ALA A 281 19.23 -7.07 7.74
CA ALA A 281 20.31 -7.29 8.71
C ALA A 281 20.52 -8.78 9.02
N ASN A 282 19.46 -9.60 8.97
CA ASN A 282 19.53 -11.03 9.25
C ASN A 282 19.66 -11.91 8.02
N ILE A 283 19.75 -11.36 6.79
CA ILE A 283 19.68 -12.15 5.56
C ILE A 283 20.67 -13.32 5.53
N GLU A 284 21.92 -13.09 5.94
CA GLU A 284 22.97 -14.12 5.93
C GLU A 284 22.68 -15.21 6.98
N ALA A 285 22.32 -14.81 8.20
CA ALA A 285 22.00 -15.73 9.28
C ALA A 285 20.76 -16.58 8.96
N ASP A 286 19.70 -15.95 8.42
CA ASP A 286 18.47 -16.63 8.04
C ASP A 286 18.68 -17.61 6.87
N CYS A 287 19.47 -17.21 5.88
CA CYS A 287 19.87 -18.07 4.76
C CYS A 287 20.71 -19.27 5.26
N ALA A 288 21.69 -19.05 6.13
CA ALA A 288 22.47 -20.12 6.74
C ALA A 288 21.58 -21.08 7.54
N GLY A 289 20.64 -20.57 8.34
CA GLY A 289 19.67 -21.38 9.06
C GLY A 289 18.79 -22.21 8.12
N ARG A 290 18.35 -21.64 6.98
CA ARG A 290 17.59 -22.38 5.96
C ARG A 290 18.40 -23.52 5.36
N LEU A 291 19.68 -23.30 5.06
CA LEU A 291 20.58 -24.32 4.51
C LEU A 291 20.90 -25.42 5.54
N ALA A 292 21.11 -25.06 6.80
CA ALA A 292 21.33 -26.03 7.88
C ALA A 292 20.15 -26.98 8.05
N ARG A 293 18.92 -26.45 8.07
CA ARG A 293 17.69 -27.26 8.11
C ARG A 293 17.55 -28.20 6.92
N LEU A 294 17.89 -27.71 5.73
CA LEU A 294 17.90 -28.53 4.51
C LEU A 294 18.89 -29.70 4.63
N ALA A 295 20.10 -29.44 5.13
CA ALA A 295 21.13 -30.47 5.33
C ALA A 295 20.74 -31.48 6.42
N ALA A 296 20.04 -31.04 7.46
CA ALA A 296 19.52 -31.89 8.53
C ALA A 296 18.29 -32.73 8.14
N GLY A 297 17.75 -32.54 6.93
CA GLY A 297 16.55 -33.24 6.47
C GLY A 297 15.26 -32.79 7.16
N GLU A 298 15.25 -31.59 7.75
CA GLU A 298 14.05 -31.02 8.39
C GLU A 298 12.93 -30.73 7.38
N PRO A 299 11.66 -30.66 7.84
CA PRO A 299 10.54 -30.31 6.99
C PRO A 299 10.76 -28.97 6.29
N ARG A 300 10.51 -28.92 4.98
CA ARG A 300 10.54 -27.66 4.24
C ARG A 300 9.35 -26.79 4.64
N ARG A 301 9.64 -25.56 5.03
CA ARG A 301 8.65 -24.60 5.52
C ARG A 301 8.06 -23.78 4.36
N PHE A 302 6.73 -23.74 4.26
CA PHE A 302 6.02 -22.95 3.25
C PHE A 302 5.07 -21.96 3.92
N LEU A 303 5.28 -20.67 3.68
CA LEU A 303 4.34 -19.62 4.06
C LEU A 303 3.36 -19.36 2.91
N LEU A 304 2.08 -19.62 3.19
CA LEU A 304 0.96 -19.43 2.29
C LEU A 304 0.08 -18.30 2.86
N ALA A 305 0.18 -17.11 2.26
CA ALA A 305 -0.66 -15.98 2.64
C ALA A 305 -1.88 -15.91 1.74
N MET A 306 -3.08 -15.93 2.34
CA MET A 306 -4.35 -15.74 1.65
C MET A 306 -4.77 -14.28 1.82
N GLY A 307 -4.91 -13.56 0.70
CA GLY A 307 -5.37 -12.18 0.73
C GLY A 307 -5.90 -11.68 -0.62
N GLY A 308 -6.54 -10.52 -0.61
CA GLY A 308 -7.05 -9.83 -1.80
C GLY A 308 -8.41 -10.30 -2.30
N ALA A 309 -9.00 -9.52 -3.22
CA ALA A 309 -10.32 -9.81 -3.77
C ALA A 309 -10.34 -11.17 -4.50
N GLY A 310 -11.18 -12.09 -4.04
CA GLY A 310 -11.35 -13.43 -4.63
C GLY A 310 -10.50 -14.53 -3.98
N ALA A 311 -9.55 -14.18 -3.08
CA ALA A 311 -8.74 -15.06 -2.21
C ALA A 311 -8.04 -16.28 -2.88
N GLN A 312 -8.19 -16.44 -4.19
CA GLN A 312 -7.80 -17.60 -5.00
C GLN A 312 -8.06 -18.93 -4.27
N ARG A 313 -9.23 -19.07 -3.63
CA ARG A 313 -9.56 -20.22 -2.76
C ARG A 313 -9.28 -21.56 -3.43
N ASP A 314 -9.57 -21.69 -4.72
CA ASP A 314 -9.33 -22.93 -5.46
C ASP A 314 -7.83 -23.24 -5.64
N LEU A 315 -7.01 -22.24 -5.94
CA LEU A 315 -5.55 -22.42 -6.01
C LEU A 315 -5.00 -22.74 -4.64
N PHE A 316 -5.43 -22.02 -3.62
CA PHE A 316 -5.00 -22.24 -2.24
C PHE A 316 -5.34 -23.65 -1.77
N LYS A 317 -6.57 -24.11 -2.06
CA LYS A 317 -7.02 -25.48 -1.82
C LYS A 317 -6.11 -26.49 -2.50
N ALA A 318 -5.83 -26.31 -3.79
CA ALA A 318 -4.99 -27.24 -4.55
C ALA A 318 -3.56 -27.33 -3.97
N VAL A 319 -2.99 -26.20 -3.54
CA VAL A 319 -1.67 -26.17 -2.88
C VAL A 319 -1.71 -26.91 -1.55
N VAL A 320 -2.70 -26.65 -0.70
CA VAL A 320 -2.84 -27.30 0.60
C VAL A 320 -3.02 -28.82 0.43
N GLU A 321 -3.96 -29.25 -0.42
CA GLU A 321 -4.24 -30.67 -0.69
C GLU A 321 -3.00 -31.41 -1.22
N HIS A 322 -2.23 -30.78 -2.11
CA HIS A 322 -0.98 -31.33 -2.60
C HIS A 322 0.07 -31.51 -1.48
N CYS A 323 0.08 -30.60 -0.51
CA CYS A 323 1.03 -30.61 0.59
C CYS A 323 0.64 -31.56 1.72
N LEU A 324 -0.64 -31.97 1.87
CA LEU A 324 -1.07 -32.84 2.99
C LEU A 324 -0.26 -34.14 3.13
N PRO A 325 0.02 -34.91 2.06
CA PRO A 325 0.85 -36.12 2.17
C PRO A 325 2.32 -35.80 2.52
N LEU A 326 2.82 -34.63 2.12
CA LEU A 326 4.18 -34.18 2.45
C LEU A 326 4.28 -33.78 3.93
N VAL A 327 3.25 -33.15 4.47
CA VAL A 327 3.15 -32.84 5.90
C VAL A 327 3.08 -34.14 6.71
N ALA A 328 2.22 -35.08 6.32
CA ALA A 328 2.07 -36.36 7.01
C ALA A 328 3.36 -37.21 7.03
N SER A 329 4.22 -37.05 6.02
CA SER A 329 5.53 -37.72 5.94
C SER A 329 6.69 -36.91 6.52
N GLY A 330 6.42 -35.77 7.17
CA GLY A 330 7.46 -34.93 7.78
C GLY A 330 8.36 -34.20 6.77
N LYS A 331 7.96 -34.12 5.50
CA LYS A 331 8.73 -33.46 4.44
C LYS A 331 8.40 -31.98 4.28
N ALA A 332 7.22 -31.55 4.75
CA ALA A 332 6.77 -30.17 4.67
C ALA A 332 6.11 -29.71 5.98
N ALA A 333 6.23 -28.42 6.27
CA ALA A 333 5.44 -27.71 7.26
C ALA A 333 4.77 -26.51 6.59
N LEU A 334 3.47 -26.34 6.84
CA LEU A 334 2.68 -25.27 6.23
C LEU A 334 2.38 -24.18 7.26
N PHE A 335 2.60 -22.94 6.86
CA PHE A 335 2.21 -21.74 7.60
C PHE A 335 1.16 -21.01 6.78
N VAL A 336 -0.08 -21.02 7.22
CA VAL A 336 -1.23 -20.46 6.48
C VAL A 336 -1.65 -19.16 7.16
N ASN A 337 -1.32 -18.02 6.55
CA ASN A 337 -1.73 -16.71 7.03
C ASN A 337 -3.06 -16.31 6.38
N LEU A 338 -4.12 -16.18 7.19
CA LEU A 338 -5.45 -15.80 6.76
C LEU A 338 -5.77 -14.32 7.01
N GLY A 339 -4.85 -13.56 7.61
CA GLY A 339 -5.07 -12.16 7.98
C GLY A 339 -6.22 -12.04 8.98
N ASP A 340 -7.20 -11.20 8.66
CA ASP A 340 -8.41 -10.90 9.42
C ASP A 340 -9.67 -11.58 8.83
N HIS A 341 -9.48 -12.61 8.00
CA HIS A 341 -10.58 -13.22 7.23
C HIS A 341 -11.11 -14.51 7.87
N ARG A 342 -11.93 -14.39 8.93
CA ARG A 342 -12.58 -15.54 9.60
C ARG A 342 -13.35 -16.45 8.64
N GLU A 343 -14.01 -15.90 7.63
CA GLU A 343 -14.71 -16.68 6.60
C GLU A 343 -13.80 -17.63 5.80
N ASN A 344 -12.53 -17.27 5.61
CA ASN A 344 -11.55 -18.14 4.96
C ASN A 344 -11.11 -19.26 5.89
N TRP A 345 -11.07 -19.00 7.19
CA TRP A 345 -10.82 -20.04 8.19
C TRP A 345 -11.94 -21.08 8.21
N GLU A 346 -13.20 -20.65 8.31
CA GLU A 346 -14.37 -21.56 8.31
C GLU A 346 -14.38 -22.47 7.07
N TRP A 347 -14.05 -21.90 5.90
CA TRP A 347 -13.91 -22.66 4.67
C TRP A 347 -12.73 -23.65 4.70
N LEU A 348 -11.56 -23.22 5.21
CA LEU A 348 -10.33 -24.01 5.23
C LEU A 348 -10.39 -25.14 6.27
N GLU A 349 -10.96 -24.90 7.45
CA GLU A 349 -11.06 -25.87 8.54
C GLU A 349 -11.76 -27.14 8.06
N GLY A 350 -12.89 -26.99 7.34
CA GLY A 350 -13.61 -28.12 6.77
C GLY A 350 -12.79 -28.92 5.75
N ARG A 351 -11.81 -28.30 5.08
CA ARG A 351 -10.90 -28.98 4.14
C ARG A 351 -9.71 -29.64 4.83
N LEU A 352 -9.28 -29.09 5.97
CA LEU A 352 -8.19 -29.63 6.78
C LEU A 352 -8.64 -30.75 7.72
N ALA A 353 -9.92 -31.11 7.75
CA ALA A 353 -10.45 -32.20 8.57
C ALA A 353 -9.64 -33.52 8.48
N PRO A 354 -9.17 -33.99 7.29
CA PRO A 354 -8.34 -35.18 7.19
C PRO A 354 -6.96 -35.07 7.88
N ALA A 355 -6.49 -33.85 8.12
CA ALA A 355 -5.19 -33.54 8.73
C ALA A 355 -5.33 -32.87 10.11
N ARG A 356 -6.49 -33.00 10.77
CA ARG A 356 -6.78 -32.34 12.05
C ARG A 356 -5.75 -32.63 13.15
N GLY A 357 -5.14 -33.82 13.15
CA GLY A 357 -4.08 -34.18 14.12
C GLY A 357 -2.75 -33.45 13.93
N ALA A 358 -2.54 -32.79 12.79
CA ALA A 358 -1.34 -32.01 12.49
C ALA A 358 -1.63 -30.50 12.40
N LEU A 359 -2.82 -30.07 12.80
CA LEU A 359 -3.29 -28.70 12.70
C LEU A 359 -3.07 -27.94 14.01
N HIS A 360 -2.44 -26.77 13.90
CA HIS A 360 -2.19 -25.84 14.99
C HIS A 360 -2.77 -24.47 14.61
N THR A 361 -3.38 -23.78 15.56
CA THR A 361 -3.99 -22.46 15.34
C THR A 361 -3.29 -21.42 16.20
N HIS A 362 -2.98 -20.27 15.61
CA HIS A 362 -2.35 -19.12 16.25
C HIS A 362 -3.25 -17.92 16.05
N PHE A 363 -4.18 -17.72 16.99
CA PHE A 363 -5.24 -16.71 16.84
C PHE A 363 -5.01 -15.44 17.67
N THR A 364 -3.94 -15.41 18.47
CA THR A 364 -3.49 -14.23 19.21
C THR A 364 -2.13 -13.78 18.69
N TRP A 365 -1.83 -12.49 18.84
CA TRP A 365 -0.52 -11.95 18.43
C TRP A 365 0.62 -12.55 19.27
N GLU A 366 0.36 -12.77 20.55
CA GLU A 366 1.27 -13.38 21.50
C GLU A 366 1.65 -14.81 21.09
N ASP A 367 0.66 -15.63 20.71
CA ASP A 367 0.90 -17.01 20.24
C ASP A 367 1.72 -17.00 18.94
N THR A 368 1.36 -16.13 17.98
CA THR A 368 2.11 -15.98 16.72
C THR A 368 3.56 -15.61 16.99
N ARG A 369 3.81 -14.66 17.90
CA ARG A 369 5.17 -14.24 18.28
C ARG A 369 5.94 -15.36 18.96
N ALA A 370 5.34 -16.02 19.95
CA ALA A 370 5.96 -17.13 20.68
C ALA A 370 6.33 -18.28 19.73
N PHE A 371 5.44 -18.62 18.80
CA PHE A 371 5.71 -19.64 17.79
C PHE A 371 6.82 -19.21 16.82
N ALA A 372 6.81 -17.96 16.34
CA ALA A 372 7.87 -17.44 15.48
C ALA A 372 9.24 -17.46 16.17
N ASP A 373 9.29 -17.15 17.47
CA ASP A 373 10.48 -17.25 18.30
C ASP A 373 10.97 -18.70 18.45
N GLU A 374 10.05 -19.64 18.75
CA GLU A 374 10.33 -21.06 18.88
C GLU A 374 10.99 -21.62 17.61
N ILE A 375 10.38 -21.37 16.45
CA ILE A 375 10.85 -21.94 15.18
C ILE A 375 12.05 -21.21 14.59
N ARG A 376 12.53 -20.12 15.20
CA ARG A 376 13.74 -19.41 14.73
C ARG A 376 14.94 -20.35 14.71
N THR A 377 15.10 -21.13 15.78
CA THR A 377 16.14 -22.17 15.92
C THR A 377 15.56 -23.58 16.06
N GLY A 378 14.28 -23.71 16.43
CA GLY A 378 13.58 -24.98 16.52
C GLY A 378 13.12 -25.52 15.17
N THR A 379 12.67 -26.78 15.17
CA THR A 379 12.00 -27.43 14.04
C THR A 379 10.52 -27.02 13.98
N ALA A 380 9.89 -27.13 12.81
CA ALA A 380 8.46 -26.90 12.63
C ALA A 380 7.85 -28.07 11.85
N SER A 381 6.69 -28.55 12.28
CA SER A 381 5.97 -29.66 11.65
C SER A 381 4.48 -29.45 11.70
N GLY A 382 3.75 -29.95 10.70
CA GLY A 382 2.30 -29.82 10.65
C GLY A 382 1.84 -28.61 9.83
N ILE A 383 0.63 -28.16 10.13
CA ILE A 383 -0.08 -27.06 9.48
C ILE A 383 -0.41 -26.03 10.55
N HIS A 384 0.18 -24.86 10.48
CA HIS A 384 -0.08 -23.77 11.42
C HIS A 384 -0.91 -22.69 10.72
N VAL A 385 -2.03 -22.32 11.31
CA VAL A 385 -2.97 -21.35 10.75
C VAL A 385 -2.97 -20.09 11.61
N PHE A 386 -2.74 -18.95 10.98
CA PHE A 386 -2.68 -17.63 11.62
C PHE A 386 -3.92 -16.82 11.21
N LEU A 387 -4.66 -16.32 12.18
CA LEU A 387 -5.86 -15.50 12.00
C LEU A 387 -5.90 -14.45 13.12
N HIS A 388 -6.06 -13.18 12.77
CA HIS A 388 -6.11 -12.05 13.70
C HIS A 388 -7.28 -11.15 13.26
N ASP A 389 -8.51 -11.53 13.62
CA ASP A 389 -9.75 -10.92 13.17
C ASP A 389 -10.41 -9.97 14.19
#